data_AF-A0A535GMB1-F1
#
_entry.id   AF-A0A535GMB1-F1
#
_cell.length_a   1.000
_cell.length_b   1.000
_cell.length_c   1.000
_cell.angle_alpha   90.00
_cell.angle_beta   90.00
_cell.angle_gamma   90.00
#
_symmetry.space_group_name_H-M   'P 1'
#
loop_
_entity.id
_entity.type
_entity.pdbx_description
1 polymer ?
#
loop_
_entity_poly.entity_id
_entity_poly.type
_entity_poly.pdbx_seq_one_letter_code
_entity_poly.pdbx_strand_id
1 'polypeptide(L)'
;MTRSGTLLAKEPGLKTIFQGEEHPYVRCIIADTTDPERHFECRVLDETDIPISIGEPINLEVIKVVTERRSGIVRFDCHLIKTPTQE
;
A
#
# COMPACT_ATOMS: atom_id res chain seq x y z
N MET A 1 4.87 5.47 -10.84
CA MET A 1 3.94 6.51 -10.33
C MET A 1 3.96 6.39 -8.82
N THR A 2 4.17 7.47 -8.06
CA THR A 2 4.25 7.40 -6.60
C THR A 2 2.94 7.83 -5.96
N ARG A 3 2.68 7.31 -4.76
CA ARG A 3 1.51 7.65 -3.97
C ARG A 3 1.92 7.78 -2.51
N SER A 4 1.70 8.97 -1.98
CA SER A 4 2.03 9.33 -0.61
C SER A 4 0.75 9.53 0.19
N GLY A 5 0.80 9.21 1.47
CA GLY A 5 -0.36 9.34 2.35
C GLY A 5 0.01 9.13 3.81
N THR A 6 -1.00 9.24 4.67
CA THR A 6 -0.87 8.85 6.09
C THR A 6 -1.35 7.42 6.25
N LEU A 7 -0.55 6.55 6.86
CA LEU A 7 -0.93 5.16 7.11
C LEU A 7 -2.04 5.10 8.16
N LEU A 8 -3.23 4.65 7.79
CA LEU A 8 -4.37 4.52 8.71
C LEU A 8 -4.51 3.12 9.30
N ALA A 9 -4.19 2.10 8.50
CA ALA A 9 -4.26 0.72 8.91
C ALA A 9 -3.23 -0.11 8.14
N LYS A 10 -2.68 -1.14 8.78
CA LYS A 10 -1.88 -2.18 8.11
C LYS A 10 -2.22 -3.56 8.64
N GLU A 11 -2.20 -4.54 7.76
CA GLU A 11 -2.40 -5.96 8.04
C GLU A 11 -1.26 -6.75 7.36
N PRO A 12 -0.23 -7.14 8.13
CA PRO A 12 0.92 -7.89 7.61
C PRO A 12 0.64 -9.40 7.48
N GLY A 13 1.57 -10.11 6.84
CA GLY A 13 1.54 -11.59 6.76
C GLY A 13 0.56 -12.18 5.74
N LEU A 14 0.02 -11.37 4.83
CA LEU A 14 -0.90 -11.83 3.79
C LEU A 14 -0.14 -12.34 2.56
N LYS A 15 -0.84 -13.10 1.70
CA LYS A 15 -0.29 -13.69 0.47
C LYS A 15 -1.25 -13.54 -0.69
N THR A 16 -0.71 -13.28 -1.88
CA THR A 16 -1.48 -13.18 -3.11
C THR A 16 -0.75 -13.82 -4.27
N ILE A 17 -1.50 -14.20 -5.31
CA ILE A 17 -0.91 -14.45 -6.62
C ILE A 17 -0.81 -13.12 -7.37
N PHE A 18 0.39 -12.78 -7.83
CA PHE A 18 0.67 -11.62 -8.69
C PHE A 18 1.54 -12.09 -9.85
N GLN A 19 1.12 -11.79 -11.08
CA GLN A 19 1.81 -12.23 -12.31
C GLN A 19 2.11 -13.74 -12.44
N GLY A 20 1.34 -14.59 -11.75
CA GLY A 20 1.49 -16.04 -11.80
C GLY A 20 2.35 -16.62 -10.68
N GLU A 21 2.94 -15.79 -9.82
CA GLU A 21 3.73 -16.21 -8.67
C GLU A 21 3.05 -15.82 -7.35
N GLU A 22 3.35 -16.55 -6.28
CA GLU A 22 2.89 -16.22 -4.92
C GLU A 22 3.82 -15.17 -4.31
N HIS A 23 3.26 -14.03 -3.93
CA HIS A 23 3.98 -12.95 -3.27
C HIS A 23 3.39 -12.69 -1.88
N PRO A 24 4.21 -12.53 -0.83
CA PRO A 24 3.74 -11.96 0.42
C PRO A 24 3.35 -10.51 0.20
N TYR A 25 2.43 -10.01 1.01
CA TYR A 25 2.09 -8.59 0.99
C TYR A 25 1.57 -8.09 2.33
N VAL A 26 1.65 -6.77 2.50
CA VAL A 26 0.97 -6.04 3.56
C VAL A 26 -0.21 -5.29 2.96
N ARG A 27 -1.42 -5.55 3.47
CA ARG A 27 -2.59 -4.73 3.14
C ARG A 27 -2.52 -3.46 3.96
N CYS A 28 -2.71 -2.30 3.35
CA CYS A 28 -2.78 -1.06 4.10
C CYS A 28 -3.85 -0.11 3.55
N ILE A 29 -4.31 0.78 4.43
CA ILE A 29 -5.18 1.89 4.07
C ILE A 29 -4.39 3.16 4.31
N ILE A 30 -4.36 4.04 3.31
CA ILE A 30 -3.72 5.35 3.43
C ILE A 30 -4.73 6.47 3.19
N ALA A 31 -4.64 7.54 3.97
CA ALA A 31 -5.35 8.79 3.71
C ALA A 31 -4.57 9.65 2.72
N ASP A 32 -5.27 10.30 1.78
CA ASP A 32 -4.65 11.30 0.91
C ASP A 32 -4.08 12.46 1.73
N THR A 33 -2.95 13.02 1.29
CA THR A 33 -2.30 14.14 1.97
C THR A 33 -3.03 15.46 1.78
N THR A 34 -3.81 15.60 0.69
CA THR A 34 -4.57 16.80 0.36
C THR A 34 -6.02 16.74 0.80
N ASP A 35 -6.58 15.52 0.90
CA ASP A 35 -7.94 15.26 1.32
C ASP A 35 -8.00 14.03 2.26
N PRO A 36 -7.87 14.24 3.59
CA PRO A 36 -7.81 13.14 4.55
C PRO A 36 -9.05 12.25 4.60
N GLU A 37 -10.21 12.72 4.13
CA GLU A 37 -11.44 11.91 4.04
C GLU A 37 -11.36 10.88 2.90
N ARG A 38 -10.45 11.10 1.95
CA ARG A 38 -10.21 10.20 0.84
C ARG A 38 -9.21 9.12 1.23
N HIS A 39 -9.72 7.92 1.42
CA HIS A 39 -8.91 6.75 1.73
C HIS A 39 -8.61 5.91 0.48
N PHE A 40 -7.44 5.28 0.47
CA PHE A 40 -7.02 4.35 -0.58
C PHE A 40 -6.62 3.02 0.01
N GLU A 41 -7.07 1.95 -0.64
CA GLU A 41 -6.64 0.60 -0.33
C GLU A 41 -5.38 0.25 -1.12
N CYS A 42 -4.35 -0.14 -0.40
CA CYS A 42 -3.03 -0.43 -0.94
C CYS A 42 -2.61 -1.85 -0.55
N ARG A 43 -1.87 -2.47 -1.45
CA ARG A 43 -1.23 -3.76 -1.26
C ARG A 43 0.26 -3.59 -1.53
N VAL A 44 1.06 -3.62 -0.48
CA VAL A 44 2.52 -3.54 -0.58
C VAL A 44 3.06 -4.95 -0.81
N LEU A 45 3.43 -5.25 -2.05
CA LEU A 45 3.95 -6.55 -2.46
C LEU A 45 5.37 -6.77 -1.92
N ASP A 46 5.77 -8.04 -1.82
CA ASP A 46 7.11 -8.51 -1.47
C ASP A 46 7.58 -8.11 -0.06
N GLU A 47 6.66 -7.61 0.77
CA GLU A 47 6.90 -7.23 2.15
C GLU A 47 6.03 -8.08 3.08
N THR A 48 6.63 -8.59 4.15
CA THR A 48 5.91 -9.36 5.19
C THR A 48 5.37 -8.47 6.30
N ASP A 49 6.05 -7.35 6.56
CA ASP A 49 5.60 -6.22 7.35
C ASP A 49 6.23 -4.93 6.78
N ILE A 50 5.68 -3.76 7.14
CA ILE A 50 6.23 -2.45 6.81
C ILE A 50 6.69 -1.72 8.09
N PRO A 51 7.88 -1.11 8.11
CA PRO A 51 8.41 -0.40 9.29
C PRO A 51 7.81 1.00 9.46
N ILE A 52 6.52 1.16 9.14
CA ILE A 52 5.75 2.41 9.28
C ILE A 52 4.64 2.17 10.30
N SER A 53 4.52 3.08 11.26
CA SER A 53 3.47 3.06 12.27
C SER A 53 2.16 3.67 11.74
N ILE A 54 1.03 3.26 12.31
CA ILE A 54 -0.25 3.93 12.02
C ILE A 54 -0.15 5.39 12.48
N GLY A 55 -0.60 6.32 11.64
CA GLY A 55 -0.50 7.77 11.82
C GLY A 55 0.75 8.40 11.18
N GLU A 56 1.71 7.60 10.74
CA GLU A 56 2.93 8.09 10.09
C GLU A 56 2.76 8.24 8.57
N PRO A 57 3.53 9.13 7.93
CA PRO A 57 3.55 9.25 6.48
C PRO A 57 4.19 8.02 5.83
N ILE A 58 3.64 7.60 4.70
CA ILE A 58 4.14 6.50 3.88
C ILE A 58 4.21 6.91 2.41
N ASN A 59 5.25 6.43 1.73
CA ASN A 59 5.45 6.61 0.30
C ASN A 59 5.46 5.24 -0.39
N LEU A 60 4.61 5.10 -1.41
CA LEU A 60 4.41 3.86 -2.14
C LEU A 60 4.67 4.08 -3.62
N GLU A 61 5.37 3.15 -4.26
CA GLU A 61 5.51 3.11 -5.70
C GLU A 61 4.39 2.24 -6.27
N VAL A 62 3.45 2.84 -6.99
CA VAL A 62 2.33 2.14 -7.60
C VAL A 62 2.82 1.38 -8.83
N ILE A 63 2.62 0.07 -8.80
CA ILE A 63 2.93 -0.88 -9.88
C ILE A 63 1.69 -1.09 -10.75
N LYS A 64 0.53 -1.31 -10.12
CA LYS A 64 -0.72 -1.61 -10.81
C LYS A 64 -1.92 -1.06 -10.06
N VAL A 65 -2.87 -0.50 -10.80
CA VAL A 65 -4.18 -0.13 -10.27
C VAL A 65 -5.17 -1.23 -10.63
N VAL A 66 -5.88 -1.74 -9.63
CA VAL A 66 -6.91 -2.76 -9.77
C VAL A 66 -8.25 -2.18 -9.33
N THR A 67 -9.15 -2.00 -10.27
CA THR A 67 -10.54 -1.62 -9.97
C THR A 67 -11.38 -2.88 -9.88
N GLU A 68 -11.84 -3.22 -8.68
CA GLU A 68 -12.79 -4.31 -8.49
C GLU A 68 -14.19 -3.82 -8.84
N ARG A 69 -14.66 -4.14 -10.05
CA ARG A 69 -15.96 -3.69 -10.58
C ARG A 69 -17.16 -4.11 -9.73
N ARG A 70 -17.05 -5.20 -8.96
CA ARG A 70 -18.15 -5.71 -8.12
C ARG A 70 -18.30 -4.93 -6.81
N SER A 71 -17.20 -4.50 -6.21
CA SER A 71 -17.18 -3.76 -4.96
C SER A 71 -17.04 -2.25 -5.16
N GLY A 72 -16.67 -1.80 -6.37
CA GLY A 72 -16.35 -0.40 -6.66
C GLY A 72 -15.02 0.05 -6.04
N ILE A 73 -14.28 -0.86 -5.40
CA ILE A 73 -13.03 -0.55 -4.70
C ILE A 73 -11.90 -0.41 -5.72
N VAL A 74 -11.12 0.65 -5.55
CA VAL A 74 -9.86 0.85 -6.27
C VAL A 74 -8.72 0.46 -5.34
N ARG A 75 -8.06 -0.66 -5.65
CA ARG A 75 -6.86 -1.15 -4.96
C ARG A 75 -5.61 -0.77 -5.75
N PHE A 76 -4.57 -0.35 -5.04
CA PHE A 76 -3.26 -0.09 -5.60
C PHE A 76 -2.29 -1.20 -5.18
N ASP A 77 -1.74 -1.93 -6.14
CA ASP A 77 -0.61 -2.82 -5.92
C ASP A 77 0.66 -1.99 -6.03
N CYS A 78 1.46 -2.00 -4.96
CA CYS A 78 2.59 -1.09 -4.77
C CYS A 78 3.83 -1.82 -4.23
N HIS A 79 4.98 -1.17 -4.34
CA HIS A 79 6.15 -1.44 -3.52
C HIS A 79 6.38 -0.32 -2.51
N LEU A 80 6.94 -0.65 -1.35
CA LEU A 80 7.32 0.35 -0.36
C LEU A 80 8.53 1.12 -0.89
N ILE A 81 8.41 2.44 -0.97
CA ILE A 81 9.58 3.28 -1.24
C ILE A 81 10.34 3.36 0.09
N LYS A 82 11.43 2.60 0.17
CA LYS A 82 12.36 2.70 1.28
C LYS A 82 13.02 4.07 1.16
N THR A 83 12.55 5.03 1.95
CA THR A 83 13.28 6.29 2.12
C THR A 83 14.70 5.88 2.52
N PRO A 84 15.75 6.29 1.79
CA PRO A 84 17.10 5.98 2.22
C PRO A 84 17.24 6.54 3.62
N THR A 85 17.45 5.65 4.58
CA THR A 85 17.79 6.00 5.96
C THR A 85 18.96 6.97 5.84
N GLN A 86 18.75 8.25 6.12
CA GLN A 86 19.87 9.12 6.41
C GLN A 86 20.43 8.61 7.73
N GLU A 87 21.58 7.93 7.64
CA GLU A 87 22.46 7.61 8.77
C GLU A 87 22.83 8.87 9.56
#